data_AF-A0A6A6EWI4-F1
#
_entry.id   AF-A0A6A6EWI4-F1
#
_cell.length_a   1.000
_cell.length_b   1.000
_cell.length_c   1.000
_cell.angle_alpha   90.00
_cell.angle_beta   90.00
_cell.angle_gamma   90.00
#
_symmetry.space_group_name_H-M   'P 1'
#
loop_
_entity.id
_entity.type
_entity.pdbx_description
1 polymer ?
#
loop_
_entity_poly.entity_id
_entity_poly.type
_entity_poly.pdbx_seq_one_letter_code
_entity_poly.pdbx_strand_id
1 'polypeptide(L)' 'SSDGLCGSNSPINATCAGRQFGDCCSFSEFCGSTGEYCGAGCQSEFGKCVFKMML' A
#
# COMPACT_ATOMS: atom_id res chain seq x y z
N SER A 1 6.38 5.76 4.51
CA SER A 1 5.71 5.35 5.75
C SER A 1 6.76 4.95 6.78
N SER A 2 6.63 5.44 8.02
CA SER A 2 7.48 5.10 9.17
C SER A 2 6.78 4.23 10.21
N ASP A 3 5.46 4.14 10.12
CA ASP A 3 4.53 3.51 11.07
C ASP A 3 3.68 2.41 10.42
N GLY A 4 3.89 2.15 9.13
CA GLY A 4 3.13 1.16 8.36
C GLY A 4 1.81 1.71 7.80
N LEU A 5 1.50 2.99 8.01
CA LEU A 5 0.31 3.64 7.44
C LEU A 5 0.63 4.27 6.08
N CYS A 6 -0.34 4.28 5.18
CA CYS A 6 -0.24 4.91 3.87
C CYS A 6 -1.56 5.56 3.46
N GLY A 7 -1.56 6.37 2.41
CA GLY A 7 -2.77 7.07 1.97
C GLY A 7 -3.36 7.95 3.08
N SER A 8 -4.69 8.01 3.16
CA SER A 8 -5.42 8.91 4.08
C SER A 8 -5.23 8.56 5.55
N ASN A 9 -4.91 7.30 5.87
CA ASN A 9 -4.63 6.87 7.24
C ASN A 9 -3.29 7.39 7.76
N SER A 10 -2.44 7.94 6.87
CA SER A 10 -1.20 8.59 7.27
C SER A 10 -1.38 10.11 7.36
N PRO A 11 -0.93 10.77 8.44
CA PRO A 11 -1.06 12.23 8.60
C PRO A 11 -0.33 13.05 7.53
N ILE A 12 0.55 12.41 6.76
CA ILE A 12 1.33 13.03 5.68
C ILE A 12 1.04 12.41 4.30
N ASN A 13 -0.04 11.63 4.16
CA ASN A 13 -0.34 10.87 2.95
C ASN A 13 0.85 10.00 2.47
N ALA A 14 1.45 9.27 3.42
CA ALA A 14 2.69 8.55 3.16
C ALA A 14 2.55 7.45 2.10
N THR A 15 3.65 7.20 1.39
CA THR A 15 3.82 6.06 0.49
C THR A 15 4.58 4.91 1.16
N CYS A 16 4.27 3.68 0.74
CA CYS A 16 4.93 2.43 1.12
C CYS A 16 6.18 2.11 0.28
N ALA A 17 6.46 2.85 -0.80
CA ALA A 17 7.59 2.56 -1.67
C ALA A 17 8.94 2.63 -0.92
N GLY A 18 9.69 1.54 -0.97
CA GLY A 18 11.00 1.37 -0.33
C GLY A 18 10.93 1.33 1.19
N ARG A 19 9.80 0.95 1.78
CA ARG A 19 9.61 0.93 3.25
C ARG A 19 9.71 -0.47 3.81
N GLN A 20 10.15 -0.56 5.07
CA GLN A 20 10.42 -1.83 5.77
C GLN A 20 9.18 -2.73 5.93
N PHE A 21 7.99 -2.16 5.90
CA PHE A 21 6.72 -2.88 6.03
C PHE A 21 6.32 -3.57 4.71
N GLY A 22 6.92 -3.15 3.59
CA GLY A 22 6.57 -3.59 2.26
C GLY A 22 6.20 -2.42 1.35
N ASP A 23 6.18 -2.70 0.05
CA ASP A 23 6.06 -1.68 -0.99
C ASP A 23 4.61 -1.33 -1.36
N CYS A 24 3.63 -2.10 -0.93
CA CYS A 24 2.24 -2.01 -1.35
C CYS A 24 1.38 -1.30 -0.32
N CYS A 25 0.49 -0.39 -0.75
CA CYS A 25 -0.50 0.22 0.12
C CYS A 25 -1.85 -0.48 -0.11
N SER A 26 -2.36 -1.19 0.90
CA SER A 26 -3.61 -1.95 0.78
C SER A 26 -4.84 -1.04 0.71
N PHE A 27 -6.00 -1.63 0.40
CA PHE A 27 -7.29 -0.93 0.51
C PHE A 27 -7.54 -0.39 1.92
N SER A 28 -7.06 -1.13 2.94
CA SER A 28 -7.19 -0.75 4.35
C SER A 28 -6.14 0.28 4.79
N GLU A 29 -5.40 0.90 3.86
CA GLU A 29 -4.45 1.99 4.15
C GLU A 29 -3.24 1.57 5.01
N PHE A 30 -2.79 0.31 4.81
CA PHE A 30 -1.58 -0.24 5.45
C PHE A 30 -0.53 -0.70 4.44
N CYS A 31 0.74 -0.55 4.80
CA CYS A 31 1.88 -1.06 4.04
C CYS A 31 2.08 -2.56 4.24
N GLY A 32 2.35 -3.28 3.15
CA GLY A 32 2.69 -4.70 3.18
C GLY A 32 3.30 -5.19 1.87
N SER A 33 3.67 -6.48 1.84
CA SER A 33 4.28 -7.14 0.66
C SER A 33 3.52 -8.38 0.19
N THR A 34 2.49 -8.83 0.92
CA THR A 34 1.72 -10.03 0.53
C THR A 34 0.64 -9.68 -0.50
N GLY A 35 0.06 -10.70 -1.12
CA GLY A 35 -1.05 -10.52 -2.07
C GLY A 35 -2.25 -9.76 -1.49
N GLU A 36 -2.47 -9.81 -0.17
CA GLU A 36 -3.54 -9.06 0.50
C GLU A 36 -3.30 -7.55 0.48
N TYR A 37 -2.03 -7.12 0.48
CA TYR A 37 -1.65 -5.71 0.43
C TYR A 37 -1.44 -5.22 -1.00
N CYS A 38 -0.88 -6.07 -1.85
CA CYS A 38 -0.49 -5.71 -3.22
C CYS A 38 -1.57 -6.00 -4.26
N GLY A 39 -2.58 -6.81 -3.92
CA GLY A 39 -3.61 -7.31 -4.82
C GLY A 39 -4.78 -6.34 -5.00
N ALA A 40 -5.99 -6.90 -5.06
CA ALA A 40 -7.20 -6.12 -5.32
C ALA A 40 -7.42 -5.04 -4.25
N GLY A 41 -7.73 -3.83 -4.69
CA GLY A 41 -7.92 -2.68 -3.80
C GLY A 41 -6.61 -2.02 -3.33
N CYS A 42 -5.44 -2.51 -3.74
CA CYS A 42 -4.19 -1.81 -3.51
C CYS A 42 -4.22 -0.40 -4.15
N GLN A 43 -3.74 0.60 -3.41
CA GLN A 43 -3.74 2.00 -3.79
C GLN A 43 -2.43 2.38 -4.49
N SER A 44 -2.46 2.42 -5.82
CA SER A 44 -1.27 2.61 -6.65
C SER A 44 -0.61 3.99 -6.52
N GLU A 45 -1.34 5.01 -6.04
CA GLU A 45 -0.78 6.33 -5.70
C GLU A 45 0.18 6.25 -4.50
N PHE A 46 -0.01 5.27 -3.61
CA PHE A 46 0.71 5.15 -2.35
C PHE A 46 1.59 3.90 -2.24
N GLY A 47 1.62 3.03 -3.26
CA GLY A 47 2.43 1.82 -3.25
C GLY A 47 2.53 1.09 -4.59
N LYS A 48 3.37 0.04 -4.64
CA LYS A 48 3.58 -0.80 -5.81
C LYS A 48 2.56 -1.94 -5.85
N CYS A 49 1.42 -1.68 -6.46
CA CYS A 49 0.39 -2.70 -6.62
C CYS A 49 0.75 -3.70 -7.72
N VAL A 50 0.45 -4.97 -7.52
CA VAL A 50 0.41 -5.91 -8.63
C VAL A 50 -0.91 -5.68 -9.36
N PHE A 51 -0.84 -5.30 -10.63
CA PHE A 51 -2.02 -5.17 -11.50
C PHE A 51 -2.71 -6.53 -11.63
N LYS A 52 -3.54 -6.86 -10.65
CA LYS A 52 -4.59 -7.84 -10.82
C LYS A 52 -5.89 -7.06 -10.90
N MET A 53 -6.10 -6.55 -12.11
CA MET A 53 -7.42 -6.24 -12.64
C MET A 53 -8.29 -7.46 -12.31
N MET A 54 -9.08 -7.39 -11.25
CA MET A 54 -10.23 -8.27 -11.12
C MET A 54 -11.19 -7.79 -12.21
N LEU A 55 -11.13 -8.48 -13.35
CA LEU A 55 -12.28 -8.63 -14.24
C LEU A 55 -13.47 -9.15 -13.42
#